data_AF-A0A7M2WZL6-F1
#
_entry.id   AF-A0A7M2WZL6-F1
#
_cell.length_a   1.000
_cell.length_b   1.000
_cell.length_c   1.000
_cell.angle_alpha   90.00
_cell.angle_beta   90.00
_cell.angle_gamma   90.00
#
_symmetry.space_group_name_H-M   'P 1'
#
loop_
_entity.id
_entity.type
_entity.pdbx_description
1 polymer ?
#
loop_
_entity_poly.entity_id
_entity_poly.type
_entity_poly.pdbx_seq_one_letter_code
_entity_poly.pdbx_strand_id
1 'polypeptide(L)'
;MSWEAHRWTARTPSELYHTLGPHGVDDLVRQMIAACWRALPEEGRTIALGIARAREIHDRNVGVWKKIKKVTPEAFFADLFPTDADGYCRQAMVLTWMMMPRSGGREVTDALKIFGHIVERNLDAWEEDNATFTGKKRRPAKTKTAKVTKPSVPAKKSAIVKKSPLSKKSLLTKKNARSRR
;
A
#
# COMPACT_ATOMS: atom_id res chain seq x y z
N MET A 1 -15.11 22.93 -2.32
CA MET A 1 -13.72 22.98 -2.85
C MET A 1 -13.59 21.96 -3.97
N SER A 2 -12.62 22.10 -4.88
CA SER A 2 -12.29 21.02 -5.81
C SER A 2 -11.55 19.89 -5.10
N TRP A 3 -11.66 18.68 -5.64
CA TRP A 3 -10.90 17.50 -5.19
C TRP A 3 -9.38 17.79 -5.11
N GLU A 4 -8.82 18.48 -6.11
CA GLU A 4 -7.39 18.79 -6.13
C GLU A 4 -7.00 19.79 -5.03
N ALA A 5 -7.85 20.77 -4.71
CA ALA A 5 -7.59 21.69 -3.62
C ALA A 5 -7.50 20.95 -2.27
N HIS A 6 -8.45 20.06 -1.98
CA HIS A 6 -8.44 19.27 -0.74
C HIS A 6 -7.16 18.44 -0.59
N ARG A 7 -6.71 17.79 -1.67
CA ARG A 7 -5.44 17.04 -1.71
C ARG A 7 -4.21 17.91 -1.43
N TRP A 8 -4.20 19.19 -1.82
CA TRP A 8 -3.07 20.10 -1.59
C TRP A 8 -3.13 20.75 -0.19
N THR A 9 -4.33 20.90 0.39
CA THR A 9 -4.48 21.42 1.76
C THR A 9 -4.34 20.35 2.83
N ALA A 10 -4.53 19.07 2.48
CA ALA A 10 -4.40 17.93 3.38
C ALA A 10 -3.01 17.87 4.04
N ARG A 11 -2.92 18.36 5.28
CA ARG A 11 -1.69 18.45 6.07
C ARG A 11 -1.62 17.38 7.16
N THR A 12 -2.72 16.71 7.43
CA THR A 12 -2.87 15.76 8.54
C THR A 12 -3.31 14.37 8.05
N PRO A 13 -2.94 13.28 8.77
CA PRO A 13 -3.51 11.95 8.53
C PRO A 13 -5.04 11.93 8.64
N SER A 14 -5.63 12.80 9.46
CA SER A 14 -7.08 12.94 9.64
C SER A 14 -7.82 13.25 8.34
N GLU A 15 -7.25 14.09 7.47
CA GLU A 15 -7.84 14.44 6.17
C GLU A 15 -7.74 13.27 5.17
N LEU A 16 -6.64 12.50 5.23
CA LEU A 16 -6.51 11.23 4.51
C LEU A 16 -7.53 10.18 5.00
N TYR A 17 -7.86 10.14 6.30
CA TYR A 17 -8.87 9.23 6.83
C TYR A 17 -10.29 9.51 6.34
N HIS A 18 -10.64 10.74 5.97
CA HIS A 18 -11.96 11.01 5.37
C HIS A 18 -12.11 10.41 3.96
N THR A 19 -11.02 10.32 3.20
CA THR A 19 -11.02 9.86 1.79
C THR A 19 -10.59 8.39 1.63
N LEU A 20 -9.74 7.87 2.51
CA LEU A 20 -9.36 6.45 2.54
C LEU A 20 -10.24 5.61 3.49
N GLY A 21 -10.97 6.27 4.40
CA GLY A 21 -11.84 5.64 5.39
C GLY A 21 -13.31 5.52 4.96
N PRO A 22 -14.27 5.48 5.92
CA PRO A 22 -15.63 4.94 5.75
C PRO A 22 -16.54 5.52 4.65
N HIS A 23 -16.19 6.65 4.05
CA HIS A 23 -16.99 7.30 3.00
C HIS A 23 -16.20 7.51 1.69
N GLY A 24 -15.10 6.78 1.52
CA GLY A 24 -14.28 6.77 0.31
C GLY A 24 -13.82 5.36 -0.05
N VAL A 25 -12.53 5.07 0.10
CA VAL A 25 -11.95 3.77 -0.32
C VAL A 25 -12.57 2.58 0.45
N ASP A 26 -12.88 2.70 1.75
CA ASP A 26 -13.60 1.64 2.47
C ASP A 26 -14.97 1.34 1.86
N ASP A 27 -15.73 2.37 1.49
CA ASP A 27 -17.08 2.18 0.98
C ASP A 27 -17.06 1.54 -0.40
N LEU A 28 -16.16 1.97 -1.29
CA LEU A 28 -15.95 1.31 -2.59
C LEU A 28 -15.49 -0.15 -2.43
N VAL A 29 -14.70 -0.47 -1.41
CA VAL A 29 -14.34 -1.86 -1.06
C VAL A 29 -15.54 -2.65 -0.52
N ARG A 30 -16.43 -2.03 0.25
CA ARG A 30 -17.69 -2.65 0.71
C ARG A 30 -18.67 -2.86 -0.45
N GLN A 31 -18.78 -1.91 -1.38
CA GLN A 31 -19.57 -2.06 -2.61
C GLN A 31 -19.02 -3.18 -3.51
N MET A 32 -17.69 -3.28 -3.67
CA MET A 32 -17.02 -4.40 -4.33
C MET A 32 -17.38 -5.74 -3.69
N ILE A 33 -17.27 -5.87 -2.36
CA ILE A 33 -17.59 -7.11 -1.62
C ILE A 33 -19.09 -7.45 -1.74
N ALA A 34 -19.98 -6.46 -1.64
CA ALA A 34 -21.42 -6.66 -1.81
C ALA A 34 -21.79 -7.09 -3.24
N ALA A 35 -21.11 -6.55 -4.26
CA ALA A 35 -21.27 -7.01 -5.65
C ALA A 35 -20.76 -8.46 -5.81
N CYS A 36 -19.62 -8.83 -5.21
CA CYS A 36 -19.14 -10.21 -5.18
C CYS A 36 -20.15 -11.17 -4.53
N TRP A 37 -20.81 -10.76 -3.45
CA TRP A 37 -21.83 -11.55 -2.75
C TRP A 37 -23.09 -11.76 -3.60
N ARG A 38 -23.61 -10.69 -4.22
CA ARG A 38 -24.80 -10.74 -5.09
C ARG A 38 -24.57 -11.57 -6.36
N ALA A 39 -23.35 -11.54 -6.91
CA ALA A 39 -22.98 -12.28 -8.13
C ALA A 39 -22.82 -13.80 -7.92
N LEU A 40 -22.82 -14.29 -6.68
CA LEU A 40 -22.87 -15.72 -6.40
C LEU A 40 -24.30 -16.25 -6.47
N PRO A 41 -24.54 -17.46 -7.01
CA PRO A 41 -25.86 -18.09 -6.98
C PRO A 41 -26.35 -18.25 -5.55
N GLU A 42 -27.67 -18.18 -5.35
CA GLU A 42 -28.29 -18.24 -4.02
C GLU A 42 -28.12 -19.64 -3.41
N GLU A 43 -28.36 -20.66 -4.24
CA GLU A 43 -28.10 -22.06 -3.97
C GLU A 43 -26.60 -22.30 -3.72
N GLY A 44 -26.23 -22.55 -2.46
CA GLY A 44 -24.84 -22.75 -2.06
C GLY A 44 -24.05 -21.46 -1.77
N ARG A 45 -24.69 -20.27 -1.70
CA ARG A 45 -24.01 -19.03 -1.33
C ARG A 45 -23.38 -19.13 0.06
N THR A 46 -22.05 -18.98 0.16
CA THR A 46 -21.33 -19.01 1.45
C THR A 46 -20.27 -17.91 1.54
N ILE A 47 -20.00 -17.43 2.76
CA ILE A 47 -19.02 -16.37 3.03
C ILE A 47 -17.61 -16.76 2.54
N ALA A 48 -17.25 -18.05 2.63
CA ALA A 48 -16.00 -18.55 2.08
C ALA A 48 -15.88 -18.34 0.54
N LEU A 49 -16.96 -18.57 -0.22
CA LEU A 49 -17.00 -18.28 -1.65
C LEU A 49 -16.99 -16.77 -1.92
N GLY A 50 -17.72 -15.98 -1.13
CA GLY A 50 -17.73 -14.52 -1.23
C GLY A 50 -16.34 -13.90 -1.06
N ILE A 51 -15.60 -14.34 -0.04
CA ILE A 51 -14.23 -13.91 0.25
C ILE A 51 -13.25 -14.40 -0.82
N ALA A 52 -13.40 -15.64 -1.32
CA ALA A 52 -12.58 -16.15 -2.41
C ALA A 52 -12.76 -15.32 -3.70
N ARG A 53 -14.01 -14.99 -4.05
CA ARG A 53 -14.35 -14.18 -5.22
C ARG A 53 -13.86 -12.73 -5.08
N ALA A 54 -13.98 -12.13 -3.90
CA ALA A 54 -13.43 -10.80 -3.63
C ALA A 54 -11.90 -10.76 -3.76
N ARG A 55 -11.19 -11.79 -3.27
CA ARG A 55 -9.73 -11.92 -3.45
C ARG A 55 -9.32 -12.13 -4.90
N GLU A 56 -10.08 -12.91 -5.69
CA GLU A 56 -9.85 -13.08 -7.13
C GLU A 56 -9.93 -11.73 -7.88
N ILE A 57 -10.96 -10.92 -7.61
CA ILE A 57 -11.17 -9.61 -8.24
C ILE A 57 -10.09 -8.60 -7.82
N HIS A 58 -9.70 -8.59 -6.55
CA HIS A 58 -8.54 -7.84 -6.05
C HIS A 58 -7.26 -8.25 -6.80
N ASP A 59 -6.90 -9.53 -6.79
CA ASP A 59 -5.65 -10.02 -7.36
C ASP A 59 -5.58 -9.83 -8.89
N ARG A 60 -6.71 -9.96 -9.60
CA ARG A 60 -6.84 -9.61 -11.03
C ARG A 60 -6.52 -8.13 -11.26
N ASN A 61 -7.18 -7.22 -10.56
CA ASN A 61 -7.00 -5.78 -10.80
C ASN A 61 -5.61 -5.29 -10.36
N VAL A 62 -5.10 -5.80 -9.24
CA VAL A 62 -3.70 -5.62 -8.81
C VAL A 62 -2.73 -6.15 -9.87
N GLY A 63 -3.04 -7.28 -10.52
CA GLY A 63 -2.26 -7.87 -11.61
C GLY A 63 -2.22 -7.01 -12.88
N VAL A 64 -3.29 -6.28 -13.21
CA VAL A 64 -3.29 -5.28 -14.29
C VAL A 64 -2.48 -4.05 -13.87
N TRP A 65 -2.72 -3.52 -12.66
CA TRP A 65 -2.06 -2.31 -12.16
C TRP A 65 -0.54 -2.43 -12.07
N LYS A 66 -0.01 -3.60 -11.70
CA LYS A 66 1.44 -3.90 -11.70
C LYS A 66 2.11 -3.77 -13.07
N LYS A 67 1.34 -3.73 -14.18
CA LYS A 67 1.86 -3.54 -15.56
C LYS A 67 1.92 -2.07 -15.98
N ILE A 68 1.32 -1.14 -15.22
CA ILE A 68 1.21 0.28 -15.60
C ILE A 68 2.58 0.97 -15.49
N LYS A 69 3.27 1.12 -16.63
CA LYS A 69 4.57 1.81 -16.73
C LYS A 69 4.46 3.33 -16.91
N LYS A 70 3.35 3.80 -17.47
CA LYS A 70 3.00 5.22 -17.63
C LYS A 70 1.59 5.41 -17.10
N VAL A 71 1.41 6.36 -16.18
CA VAL A 71 0.12 6.56 -15.54
C VAL A 71 -0.74 7.53 -16.36
N THR A 72 -1.72 6.98 -17.08
CA THR A 72 -2.77 7.71 -17.79
C THR A 72 -4.15 7.28 -17.26
N PRO A 73 -5.22 8.09 -17.45
CA PRO A 73 -6.57 7.69 -17.08
C PRO A 73 -7.01 6.39 -17.77
N GLU A 74 -6.64 6.20 -19.04
CA GLU A 74 -6.91 5.00 -19.83
C GLU A 74 -6.23 3.75 -19.23
N ALA A 75 -4.95 3.86 -18.82
CA ALA A 75 -4.25 2.76 -18.17
C ALA A 75 -4.93 2.35 -16.84
N PHE A 76 -5.60 3.29 -16.16
CA PHE A 76 -6.41 2.99 -14.98
C PHE A 76 -7.72 2.27 -15.27
N PHE A 77 -8.17 2.10 -16.51
CA PHE A 77 -9.37 1.32 -16.86
C PHE A 77 -9.15 0.28 -17.98
N ALA A 78 -7.93 0.15 -18.51
CA ALA A 78 -7.54 -0.94 -19.41
C ALA A 78 -7.75 -2.33 -18.76
N ASP A 79 -8.16 -3.32 -19.56
CA ASP A 79 -8.48 -4.69 -19.16
C ASP A 79 -9.53 -4.77 -18.01
N LEU A 80 -10.42 -3.78 -17.87
CA LEU A 80 -11.51 -3.83 -16.90
C LEU A 80 -12.55 -4.87 -17.34
N PHE A 81 -12.79 -5.88 -16.49
CA PHE A 81 -13.85 -6.86 -16.72
C PHE A 81 -15.23 -6.20 -16.53
N PRO A 82 -16.26 -6.59 -17.31
CA PRO A 82 -17.61 -6.03 -17.21
C PRO A 82 -18.37 -6.60 -16.01
N THR A 83 -17.87 -6.34 -14.79
CA THR A 83 -18.58 -6.63 -13.54
C THR A 83 -18.49 -5.42 -12.61
N ASP A 84 -19.57 -5.13 -11.88
CA ASP A 84 -19.64 -3.99 -10.96
C ASP A 84 -18.52 -4.03 -9.91
N ALA A 85 -18.17 -5.25 -9.46
CA ALA A 85 -17.11 -5.48 -8.50
C ALA A 85 -15.72 -5.08 -9.04
N ASP A 86 -15.41 -5.36 -10.31
CA ASP A 86 -14.19 -4.84 -10.94
C ASP A 86 -14.24 -3.31 -11.04
N GLY A 87 -15.39 -2.73 -11.38
CA GLY A 87 -15.60 -1.28 -11.41
C GLY A 87 -15.31 -0.59 -10.08
N TYR A 88 -15.94 -1.06 -8.99
CA TYR A 88 -15.71 -0.56 -7.63
C TYR A 88 -14.26 -0.77 -7.17
N CYS A 89 -13.68 -1.95 -7.43
CA CYS A 89 -12.28 -2.24 -7.15
C CYS A 89 -11.36 -1.22 -7.84
N ARG A 90 -11.59 -0.95 -9.13
CA ARG A 90 -10.78 -0.02 -9.92
C ARG A 90 -10.90 1.41 -9.43
N GLN A 91 -12.12 1.87 -9.13
CA GLN A 91 -12.38 3.19 -8.56
C GLN A 91 -11.68 3.36 -7.19
N ALA A 92 -11.72 2.35 -6.32
CA ALA A 92 -11.06 2.37 -5.03
C ALA A 92 -9.52 2.46 -5.15
N MET A 93 -8.93 1.74 -6.11
CA MET A 93 -7.50 1.81 -6.41
C MET A 93 -7.10 3.18 -6.99
N VAL A 94 -7.91 3.73 -7.91
CA VAL A 94 -7.74 5.11 -8.44
C VAL A 94 -7.77 6.13 -7.31
N LEU A 95 -8.80 6.11 -6.46
CA LEU A 95 -8.93 7.04 -5.34
C LEU A 95 -7.75 6.94 -4.36
N THR A 96 -7.31 5.71 -4.05
CA THR A 96 -6.13 5.46 -3.19
C THR A 96 -4.87 6.09 -3.78
N TRP A 97 -4.56 5.82 -5.06
CA TRP A 97 -3.38 6.41 -5.72
C TRP A 97 -3.51 7.92 -5.91
N MET A 98 -4.71 8.42 -6.15
CA MET A 98 -4.99 9.83 -6.31
C MET A 98 -4.81 10.60 -4.99
N MET A 99 -5.06 9.99 -3.83
CA MET A 99 -4.78 10.58 -2.51
C MET A 99 -3.29 10.62 -2.12
N MET A 100 -2.43 9.81 -2.75
CA MET A 100 -1.00 9.77 -2.38
C MET A 100 -0.32 11.15 -2.54
N PRO A 101 0.61 11.54 -1.65
CA PRO A 101 1.36 12.77 -1.78
C PRO A 101 2.15 12.85 -3.10
N ARG A 102 2.35 14.06 -3.63
CA ARG A 102 3.16 14.28 -4.85
C ARG A 102 4.67 14.28 -4.56
N SER A 103 5.07 14.68 -3.35
CA SER A 103 6.47 14.75 -2.89
C SER A 103 6.96 13.40 -2.35
N GLY A 104 7.11 12.41 -3.24
CA GLY A 104 7.41 11.02 -2.89
C GLY A 104 6.17 10.22 -2.52
N GLY A 105 6.16 8.91 -2.81
CA GLY A 105 5.03 8.01 -2.49
C GLY A 105 3.93 7.91 -3.55
N ARG A 106 4.05 8.56 -4.72
CA ARG A 106 3.09 8.40 -5.84
C ARG A 106 3.34 7.15 -6.70
N GLU A 107 4.14 6.21 -6.20
CA GLU A 107 4.36 4.91 -6.83
C GLU A 107 3.10 4.06 -6.82
N VAL A 108 2.80 3.42 -7.96
CA VAL A 108 1.67 2.50 -8.08
C VAL A 108 1.77 1.38 -7.04
N THR A 109 2.99 0.91 -6.76
CA THR A 109 3.26 -0.15 -5.78
C THR A 109 2.90 0.22 -4.34
N ASP A 110 2.92 1.50 -3.95
CA ASP A 110 2.57 1.92 -2.58
C ASP A 110 1.06 2.06 -2.40
N ALA A 111 0.37 2.62 -3.40
CA ALA A 111 -1.09 2.64 -3.44
C ALA A 111 -1.69 1.22 -3.38
N LEU A 112 -1.08 0.26 -4.09
CA LEU A 112 -1.50 -1.15 -4.06
C LEU A 112 -1.31 -1.81 -2.67
N LYS A 113 -0.29 -1.43 -1.89
CA LYS A 113 -0.12 -1.92 -0.50
C LYS A 113 -1.25 -1.41 0.40
N ILE A 114 -1.51 -0.10 0.35
CA ILE A 114 -2.55 0.56 1.16
C ILE A 114 -3.93 -0.02 0.81
N PHE A 115 -4.25 -0.15 -0.48
CA PHE A 115 -5.48 -0.77 -0.94
C PHE A 115 -5.64 -2.22 -0.45
N GLY A 116 -4.58 -3.05 -0.57
CA GLY A 116 -4.61 -4.43 -0.06
C GLY A 116 -4.82 -4.53 1.44
N HIS A 117 -4.30 -3.60 2.24
CA HIS A 117 -4.59 -3.53 3.68
C HIS A 117 -6.06 -3.15 3.96
N ILE A 118 -6.65 -2.26 3.17
CA ILE A 118 -8.07 -1.88 3.29
C ILE A 118 -8.98 -3.06 2.90
N VAL A 119 -8.66 -3.79 1.82
CA VAL A 119 -9.41 -4.97 1.39
C VAL A 119 -9.37 -6.07 2.45
N GLU A 120 -8.18 -6.51 2.89
CA GLU A 120 -8.09 -7.57 3.90
C GLU A 120 -8.77 -7.18 5.22
N ARG A 121 -8.71 -5.91 5.65
CA ARG A 121 -9.45 -5.41 6.83
C ARG A 121 -10.97 -5.55 6.68
N ASN A 122 -11.53 -5.25 5.51
CA ASN A 122 -12.98 -5.39 5.30
C ASN A 122 -13.40 -6.87 5.16
N LEU A 123 -12.53 -7.75 4.64
CA LEU A 123 -12.76 -9.20 4.64
C LEU A 123 -12.69 -9.78 6.07
N ASP A 124 -11.72 -9.36 6.88
CA ASP A 124 -11.62 -9.73 8.31
C ASP A 124 -12.88 -9.30 9.09
N ALA A 125 -13.37 -8.07 8.86
CA ALA A 125 -14.60 -7.58 9.48
C ALA A 125 -15.83 -8.39 9.04
N TRP A 126 -15.92 -8.79 7.77
CA TRP A 126 -17.02 -9.60 7.26
C TRP A 126 -17.00 -11.04 7.79
N GLU A 127 -15.81 -11.63 8.02
CA GLU A 127 -15.69 -12.89 8.78
C GLU A 127 -16.16 -12.72 10.24
N GLU A 128 -15.88 -11.57 10.87
CA GLU A 128 -16.23 -11.26 12.26
C GLU A 128 -17.74 -11.01 12.46
N ASP A 129 -18.39 -10.28 11.53
CA ASP A 129 -19.84 -10.14 11.46
C ASP A 129 -20.52 -11.52 11.34
N ASN A 130 -20.08 -12.34 10.36
CA ASN A 130 -20.61 -13.69 10.17
C ASN A 130 -20.34 -14.61 11.37
N ALA A 131 -19.18 -14.51 12.02
CA ALA A 131 -18.87 -15.27 13.24
C ALA A 131 -19.85 -14.91 14.37
N THR A 132 -20.17 -13.62 14.51
CA THR A 132 -21.13 -13.09 15.50
C THR A 132 -22.53 -13.65 15.28
N PHE A 133 -23.04 -13.62 14.05
CA PHE A 133 -24.39 -14.14 13.75
C PHE A 133 -24.49 -15.67 13.67
N THR A 134 -23.39 -16.40 13.45
CA THR A 134 -23.41 -17.88 13.34
C THR A 134 -22.88 -18.60 14.59
N GLY A 135 -22.49 -17.88 15.64
CA GLY A 135 -21.95 -18.43 16.89
C GLY A 135 -20.60 -19.16 16.76
N LYS A 136 -19.99 -19.15 15.57
CA LYS A 136 -18.74 -19.87 15.27
C LYS A 136 -17.55 -19.03 15.72
N LYS A 137 -16.82 -19.50 16.74
CA LYS A 137 -15.57 -18.83 17.18
C LYS A 137 -14.61 -18.63 15.99
N ARG A 138 -14.19 -17.37 15.80
CA ARG A 138 -13.28 -16.92 14.73
C ARG A 138 -12.01 -17.77 14.68
N ARG A 139 -11.58 -18.18 13.47
CA ARG A 139 -10.24 -18.76 13.28
C ARG A 139 -9.22 -17.63 13.49
N PRO A 140 -8.14 -17.81 14.29
CA PRO A 140 -7.22 -16.72 14.59
C PRO A 140 -6.63 -16.13 13.31
N ALA A 141 -6.66 -14.81 13.19
CA ALA A 141 -6.14 -14.10 12.03
C ALA A 141 -4.68 -14.51 11.78
N LYS A 142 -4.34 -14.78 10.52
CA LYS A 142 -2.96 -15.15 10.14
C LYS A 142 -2.08 -13.90 10.14
N THR A 143 -1.66 -13.47 11.33
CA THR A 143 -0.62 -12.46 11.53
C THR A 143 0.61 -12.87 10.72
N LYS A 144 0.83 -12.22 9.57
CA LYS A 144 2.04 -12.38 8.77
C LYS A 144 3.18 -11.76 9.56
N THR A 145 3.82 -12.54 10.44
CA THR A 145 4.96 -12.13 11.24
C THR A 145 6.03 -11.56 10.31
N ALA A 146 6.22 -10.24 10.37
CA ALA A 146 7.22 -9.56 9.56
C ALA A 146 8.59 -10.18 9.90
N LYS A 147 9.17 -10.88 8.91
CA LYS A 147 10.42 -11.63 9.11
C LYS A 147 11.55 -10.64 9.29
N VAL A 148 11.85 -10.29 10.54
CA VAL A 148 12.87 -9.29 10.92
C VAL A 148 14.22 -9.70 10.33
N THR A 149 14.59 -9.09 9.21
CA THR A 149 15.91 -9.22 8.60
C THR A 149 16.91 -8.52 9.52
N LYS A 150 17.64 -9.33 10.31
CA LYS A 150 18.77 -8.85 11.11
C LYS A 150 19.74 -8.05 10.21
N PRO A 151 20.20 -6.86 10.61
CA PRO A 151 21.18 -6.12 9.82
C PRO A 151 22.49 -6.90 9.73
N SER A 152 22.95 -7.19 8.52
CA SER A 152 24.22 -7.86 8.27
C SER A 152 25.38 -6.88 8.48
N VAL A 153 26.09 -7.02 9.61
CA VAL A 153 27.30 -6.22 9.87
C VAL A 153 28.41 -6.61 8.87
N PRO A 154 29.02 -5.66 8.15
CA PRO A 154 30.12 -5.97 7.23
C PRO A 154 31.37 -6.36 8.02
N ALA A 155 31.83 -7.60 7.84
CA ALA A 155 32.98 -8.13 8.55
C ALA A 155 34.29 -7.49 8.05
N LYS A 156 34.97 -6.75 8.93
CA LYS A 156 36.35 -6.29 8.70
C LYS A 156 37.29 -7.49 8.56
N LYS A 157 37.83 -7.74 7.37
CA LYS A 157 39.04 -8.56 7.21
C LYS A 157 40.28 -7.67 7.35
N SER A 158 40.85 -7.65 8.54
CA SER A 158 42.17 -7.07 8.80
C SER A 158 43.27 -8.08 8.44
N ALA A 159 44.17 -7.70 7.53
CA ALA A 159 45.47 -8.34 7.34
C ALA A 159 46.54 -7.23 7.37
N ILE A 160 47.57 -7.39 8.21
CA ILE A 160 48.63 -6.41 8.49
C ILE A 160 49.97 -7.17 8.46
N VAL A 161 51.11 -6.45 8.39
CA VAL A 161 52.50 -6.91 8.63
C VAL A 161 53.15 -7.54 7.38
N LYS A 162 54.31 -7.15 6.82
CA LYS A 162 55.42 -6.15 7.07
C LYS A 162 55.72 -5.41 5.71
N LYS A 163 56.62 -4.42 5.55
CA LYS A 163 57.70 -3.79 6.35
C LYS A 163 57.78 -2.26 6.00
N SER A 164 58.85 -1.58 6.42
CA SER A 164 59.17 -0.13 6.25
C SER A 164 60.24 0.10 5.13
N PRO A 165 60.81 1.33 4.85
CA PRO A 165 60.69 2.62 5.54
C PRO A 165 60.68 3.94 4.68
N LEU A 166 60.62 5.09 5.39
CA LEU A 166 61.21 6.42 5.07
C LEU A 166 60.64 7.29 3.93
N SER A 167 59.91 8.36 4.32
CA SER A 167 60.40 9.75 4.17
C SER A 167 59.67 10.69 5.16
N LYS A 168 60.27 11.85 5.48
CA LYS A 168 59.72 12.86 6.41
C LYS A 168 59.37 14.16 5.67
N LYS A 169 58.19 14.73 5.97
CA LYS A 169 57.89 16.18 6.07
C LYS A 169 56.37 16.38 6.35
N SER A 170 55.86 17.49 6.87
CA SER A 170 56.38 18.51 7.80
C SER A 170 55.36 19.66 7.92
N LEU A 171 54.69 19.80 9.07
CA LEU A 171 54.02 21.04 9.52
C LEU A 171 52.84 21.58 8.65
N LEU A 172 52.08 22.62 9.02
CA LEU A 172 51.44 23.01 10.31
C LEU A 172 50.51 24.22 10.04
N THR A 173 49.34 24.27 10.68
CA THR A 173 48.43 25.43 10.95
C THR A 173 48.68 26.82 10.31
N LYS A 174 47.59 27.41 9.77
CA LYS A 174 46.95 28.74 10.10
C LYS A 174 45.77 28.94 9.14
N LYS A 175 44.57 29.44 9.48
CA LYS A 175 44.05 30.39 10.50
C LYS A 175 44.32 31.87 10.16
N ASN A 176 43.38 32.47 9.42
CA ASN A 176 42.91 33.88 9.45
C ASN A 176 41.57 33.92 8.63
N ALA A 177 40.52 34.72 8.87
CA ALA A 177 40.18 35.86 9.73
C ALA A 177 39.83 37.12 8.92
N ARG A 178 38.55 37.53 8.99
CA ARG A 178 37.92 38.83 8.64
C ARG A 178 38.35 39.56 7.34
N SER A 179 37.34 39.93 6.56
CA SER A 179 37.23 41.32 6.05
C SER A 179 35.79 41.81 6.18
N ARG A 180 35.60 43.13 6.24
CA ARG A 180 34.30 43.82 6.24
C ARG A 180 34.10 44.49 4.88
N ARG A 181 32.84 44.58 4.44
CA ARG A 181 32.24 45.85 4.01
C ARG A 181 30.91 46.01 4.73
#